data_AF-A0AAW1Z281-F1
#
_entry.id   AF-A0AAW1Z281-F1
#
_cell.length_a   1.000
_cell.length_b   1.000
_cell.length_c   1.000
_cell.angle_alpha   90.00
_cell.angle_beta   90.00
_cell.angle_gamma   90.00
#
_symmetry.space_group_name_H-M   'P 1'
#
loop_
_entity.id
_entity.type
_entity.pdbx_description
1 polymer ?
#
loop_
_entity_poly.entity_id
_entity_poly.type
_entity_poly.pdbx_seq_one_letter_code
_entity_poly.pdbx_strand_id
1 'polypeptide(L)'
;MLVYKAMISTTGLQKGVRAAHSIRLLHSTRITSMPIKVGQHLPAVEVQEGDPGNSISMAELFKGKKGVLFGVPGAFTPGCSKTHLPGFIQMAGDLKAKGVGEIACVSVNDVFVMSAWGKENGADGKVGKLSALSLTCCGSLPGQ
;
A
#
# COMPACT_ATOMS: atom_id res chain seq x y z
N MET A 1 23.67 -4.40 -71.88
CA MET A 1 22.93 -3.26 -72.44
C MET A 1 23.27 -2.04 -71.61
N LEU A 2 24.12 -1.16 -72.14
CA LEU A 2 24.41 0.16 -71.57
C LEU A 2 23.16 1.06 -71.59
N VAL A 3 23.14 2.04 -70.68
CA VAL A 3 22.82 3.50 -70.84
C VAL A 3 22.30 3.99 -69.47
N TYR A 4 23.11 4.51 -68.55
CA TYR A 4 23.64 5.89 -68.38
C TYR A 4 22.62 7.04 -68.22
N LYS A 5 22.91 7.88 -67.20
CA LYS A 5 22.48 9.28 -66.93
C LYS A 5 21.11 9.41 -66.21
N ALA A 6 20.92 10.28 -65.22
CA ALA A 6 21.64 11.51 -64.92
C ALA A 6 21.58 11.87 -63.42
N MET A 7 22.72 12.34 -62.93
CA MET A 7 22.90 13.11 -61.71
C MET A 7 22.36 14.52 -61.96
N ILE A 8 21.36 14.97 -61.19
CA ILE A 8 20.99 16.38 -61.11
C ILE A 8 21.02 16.80 -59.65
N SER A 9 21.95 17.71 -59.40
CA SER A 9 22.13 18.53 -58.23
C SER A 9 20.88 19.37 -57.95
N THR A 10 20.34 19.26 -56.73
CA THR A 10 19.62 20.37 -56.08
C THR A 10 19.96 20.35 -54.60
N THR A 11 20.79 21.30 -54.20
CA THR A 11 21.02 21.75 -52.83
C THR A 11 19.69 22.18 -52.20
N GLY A 12 19.08 21.30 -51.42
CA GLY A 12 17.88 21.57 -50.63
C GLY A 12 18.22 21.72 -49.16
N LEU A 13 18.25 22.97 -48.68
CA LEU A 13 18.40 23.36 -47.28
C LEU A 13 17.24 22.80 -46.43
N GLN A 14 17.40 21.62 -45.83
CA GLN A 14 16.46 21.12 -44.83
C GLN A 14 16.77 21.76 -43.48
N LYS A 15 15.95 22.75 -43.12
CA LYS A 15 15.91 23.37 -41.79
C LYS A 15 15.66 22.27 -40.75
N GLY A 16 16.60 22.14 -39.83
CA GLY A 16 16.47 21.24 -38.68
C GLY A 16 15.27 21.65 -37.83
N VAL A 17 14.27 20.78 -37.76
CA VAL A 17 13.33 20.74 -36.64
C VAL A 17 13.77 19.56 -35.79
N ARG A 18 14.58 19.83 -34.76
CA ARG A 18 14.76 18.88 -33.66
C ARG A 18 13.44 18.82 -32.91
N ALA A 19 12.55 17.94 -33.34
CA ALA A 19 11.47 17.50 -32.48
C ALA A 19 12.11 16.71 -31.34
N ALA A 20 12.38 17.40 -30.23
CA ALA A 20 12.66 16.75 -28.96
C ALA A 20 11.39 16.02 -28.54
N HIS A 21 11.19 14.81 -29.07
CA HIS A 21 10.25 13.87 -28.48
C HIS A 21 10.81 13.55 -27.10
N SER A 22 10.21 14.19 -26.09
CA SER A 22 10.38 13.84 -24.70
C SER A 22 9.96 12.37 -24.58
N ILE A 23 10.94 11.47 -24.56
CA ILE A 23 10.71 10.09 -24.14
C ILE A 23 10.28 10.22 -22.68
N ARG A 24 8.98 10.12 -22.44
CA ARG A 24 8.43 9.97 -21.11
C ARG A 24 9.03 8.66 -20.59
N LEU A 25 10.10 8.75 -19.80
CA LEU A 25 10.62 7.61 -19.05
C LEU A 25 9.45 7.07 -18.25
N LEU A 26 8.91 5.92 -18.67
CA LEU A 26 7.99 5.17 -17.86
C LEU A 26 8.75 4.86 -16.57
N HIS A 27 8.32 5.47 -15.47
CA HIS A 27 8.82 5.10 -14.15
C HIS A 27 8.39 3.64 -13.94
N SER A 28 9.30 2.70 -14.19
CA SER A 28 9.13 1.31 -13.82
C SER A 28 9.35 1.25 -12.31
N THR A 29 8.26 1.20 -11.55
CA THR A 29 8.33 0.85 -10.14
C THR A 29 8.98 -0.53 -10.05
N ARG A 30 10.12 -0.63 -9.35
CA ARG A 30 10.67 -1.93 -9.02
C ARG A 30 9.59 -2.70 -8.25
N ILE A 31 9.24 -3.88 -8.74
CA ILE A 31 8.49 -4.87 -7.95
C ILE A 31 9.41 -5.22 -6.79
N THR A 32 9.18 -4.64 -5.62
CA THR A 32 9.82 -5.09 -4.40
C THR A 32 9.29 -6.48 -4.09
N SER A 33 10.21 -7.41 -3.80
CA SER A 33 9.88 -8.69 -3.15
C SER A 33 8.91 -8.43 -2.00
N MET A 34 7.88 -9.28 -1.84
CA MET A 34 7.02 -9.22 -0.65
C MET A 34 7.92 -9.17 0.59
N PRO A 35 7.78 -8.15 1.46
CA PRO A 35 8.70 -7.95 2.58
C PRO A 35 8.58 -9.05 3.64
N ILE A 36 7.57 -9.92 3.60
CA ILE A 36 7.43 -11.06 4.52
C ILE A 36 7.11 -12.34 3.75
N LYS A 37 7.83 -13.43 4.05
CA LYS A 37 7.59 -14.76 3.49
C LYS A 37 6.60 -15.54 4.34
N VAL A 38 5.84 -16.44 3.71
CA VAL A 38 4.98 -17.38 4.45
C VAL A 38 5.84 -18.18 5.44
N GLY A 39 5.44 -18.19 6.71
CA GLY A 39 6.18 -18.83 7.80
C GLY A 39 7.15 -17.92 8.55
N GLN A 40 7.39 -16.69 8.09
CA GLN A 40 8.12 -15.69 8.89
C GLN A 40 7.21 -15.08 9.97
N HIS A 41 7.81 -14.75 11.11
CA HIS A 41 7.12 -14.06 12.19
C HIS A 41 6.87 -12.58 11.84
N LEU A 42 5.77 -12.04 12.36
CA LEU A 42 5.48 -10.62 12.27
C LEU A 42 6.52 -9.83 13.08
N PRO A 43 6.99 -8.68 12.57
CA PRO A 43 7.91 -7.82 13.31
C PRO A 43 7.24 -7.25 14.57
N ALA A 44 8.03 -7.10 15.63
CA ALA A 44 7.60 -6.42 16.86
C ALA A 44 7.62 -4.91 16.64
N VAL A 45 6.64 -4.40 15.89
CA VAL A 45 6.40 -2.96 15.72
C VAL A 45 5.35 -2.52 16.73
N GLU A 46 5.64 -1.43 17.43
CA GLU A 46 4.71 -0.75 18.33
C GLU A 46 3.64 0.00 17.53
N VAL A 47 2.37 -0.25 17.87
CA VAL A 47 1.20 0.40 17.29
C VAL A 47 0.29 0.92 18.41
N GLN A 48 -0.44 1.99 18.15
CA GLN A 48 -1.36 2.58 19.12
C GLN A 48 -2.81 2.22 18.80
N GLU A 49 -3.61 1.97 19.83
CA GLU A 49 -5.04 1.69 19.69
C GLU A 49 -5.88 2.50 20.68
N GLY A 50 -6.89 3.22 20.19
CA GLY A 50 -7.85 4.00 20.98
C GLY A 50 -7.29 5.30 21.58
N ASP A 51 -6.18 5.22 22.30
CA ASP A 51 -5.52 6.34 22.98
C ASP A 51 -4.01 6.36 22.66
N PRO A 52 -3.37 7.53 22.54
CA PRO A 52 -1.93 7.61 22.23
C PRO A 52 -1.04 7.01 23.33
N GLY A 53 -1.53 6.89 24.57
CA GLY A 53 -0.82 6.22 25.66
C GLY A 53 -0.87 4.69 25.60
N ASN A 54 -1.75 4.12 24.77
CA ASN A 54 -1.94 2.68 24.65
C ASN A 54 -1.10 2.11 23.48
N SER A 55 0.20 1.93 23.73
CA SER A 55 1.12 1.27 22.79
C SER A 55 1.05 -0.25 22.98
N ILE A 56 0.83 -0.96 21.88
CA ILE A 56 0.72 -2.42 21.83
C ILE A 56 1.71 -2.92 20.77
N SER A 57 2.43 -4.00 21.07
CA SER A 57 3.26 -4.67 20.08
C SER A 57 2.41 -5.49 19.11
N MET A 58 2.63 -5.35 17.80
CA MET A 58 1.93 -6.18 16.79
C MET A 58 2.16 -7.68 17.00
N ALA A 59 3.34 -8.07 17.48
CA ALA A 59 3.64 -9.47 17.78
C ALA A 59 2.77 -10.01 18.94
N GLU A 60 2.47 -9.17 19.93
CA GLU A 60 1.62 -9.52 21.06
C GLU A 60 0.14 -9.57 20.68
N LEU A 61 -0.30 -8.62 19.86
CA LEU A 61 -1.68 -8.55 19.37
C LEU A 61 -2.10 -9.84 18.63
N PHE A 62 -1.17 -10.44 17.88
CA PHE A 62 -1.41 -11.69 17.14
C PHE A 62 -0.86 -12.95 17.83
N LYS A 63 -0.33 -12.85 19.05
CA LYS A 63 0.29 -14.00 19.74
C LYS A 63 -0.73 -15.09 20.04
N GLY A 64 -0.47 -16.30 19.53
CA GLY A 64 -1.32 -17.48 19.80
C GLY A 64 -2.70 -17.44 19.14
N LYS A 65 -2.98 -16.45 18.27
CA LYS A 65 -4.25 -16.30 17.54
C LYS A 65 -3.99 -16.29 16.05
N LYS A 66 -4.97 -16.76 15.28
CA LYS A 66 -4.98 -16.54 13.82
C LYS A 66 -5.48 -15.13 13.57
N GLY A 67 -4.68 -14.31 12.89
CA GLY A 67 -4.96 -12.91 12.66
C GLY A 67 -5.11 -12.54 11.20
N VAL A 68 -5.91 -11.51 10.93
CA VAL A 68 -5.93 -10.81 9.64
C VAL A 68 -5.47 -9.38 9.88
N LEU A 69 -4.33 -9.02 9.28
CA LEU A 69 -3.79 -7.67 9.30
C LEU A 69 -3.86 -7.09 7.89
N PHE A 70 -4.44 -5.91 7.73
CA PHE A 70 -4.43 -5.19 6.46
C PHE A 70 -4.03 -3.73 6.69
N GLY A 71 -3.31 -3.16 5.72
CA GLY A 71 -2.87 -1.78 5.77
C GLY A 71 -3.64 -0.91 4.79
N VAL A 72 -3.94 0.32 5.18
CA VAL A 72 -4.41 1.37 4.28
C VAL A 72 -3.42 2.55 4.30
N PRO A 73 -3.19 3.22 3.17
CA PRO A 73 -2.29 4.38 3.13
C PRO A 73 -2.83 5.59 3.91
N GLY A 74 -4.14 5.68 4.10
CA GLY A 74 -4.74 6.79 4.83
C GLY A 74 -6.23 6.60 5.12
N ALA A 75 -6.61 6.91 6.35
CA ALA A 75 -8.00 7.09 6.78
C ALA A 75 -8.69 8.18 5.96
N PHE A 76 -10.01 8.08 5.80
CA PHE A 76 -10.86 9.01 5.04
C PHE A 76 -10.57 9.14 3.53
N THR A 77 -9.64 8.35 2.99
CA THR A 77 -9.39 8.36 1.54
C THR A 77 -10.46 7.55 0.79
N PRO A 78 -10.81 7.92 -0.47
CA PRO A 78 -11.96 7.33 -1.18
C PRO A 78 -11.92 5.81 -1.33
N GLY A 79 -10.76 5.23 -1.69
CA GLY A 79 -10.62 3.78 -1.84
C GLY A 79 -10.65 3.02 -0.51
N CYS A 80 -10.00 3.59 0.51
CA CYS A 80 -9.88 2.95 1.82
C CYS A 80 -11.22 2.91 2.56
N SER A 81 -11.98 4.00 2.49
CA SER A 81 -13.26 4.13 3.20
C SER A 81 -14.42 3.46 2.47
N LYS A 82 -14.40 3.41 1.13
CA LYS A 82 -15.52 2.84 0.36
C LYS A 82 -15.37 1.34 0.09
N THR A 83 -14.14 0.85 -0.02
CA THR A 83 -13.90 -0.52 -0.52
C THR A 83 -13.17 -1.39 0.49
N HIS A 84 -12.02 -0.93 1.01
CA HIS A 84 -11.17 -1.78 1.84
C HIS A 84 -11.79 -2.06 3.21
N LEU A 85 -12.03 -1.03 4.01
CA LEU A 85 -12.53 -1.19 5.37
C LEU A 85 -13.94 -1.86 5.43
N PRO A 86 -14.93 -1.44 4.62
CA PRO A 86 -16.26 -2.06 4.66
C PRO A 86 -16.26 -3.55 4.33
N GLY A 87 -15.41 -4.00 3.41
CA GLY A 87 -15.30 -5.41 3.05
C GLY A 87 -14.89 -6.29 4.24
N PHE A 88 -13.89 -5.86 5.02
CA PHE A 88 -13.47 -6.59 6.22
C PHE A 88 -14.51 -6.56 7.34
N ILE A 89 -15.26 -5.46 7.46
CA ILE A 89 -16.37 -5.34 8.43
C ILE A 89 -17.48 -6.35 8.13
N GLN A 90 -17.84 -6.52 6.86
CA GLN A 90 -18.84 -7.49 6.42
C GLN A 90 -18.35 -8.93 6.63
N MET A 91 -17.10 -9.21 6.28
CA MET A 91 -16.49 -10.55 6.42
C MET A 91 -16.09 -10.90 7.86
N ALA A 92 -16.16 -9.96 8.82
CA ALA A 92 -15.66 -10.17 10.18
C ALA A 92 -16.32 -11.39 10.86
N GLY A 93 -17.61 -11.62 10.62
CA GLY A 93 -18.32 -12.80 11.14
C GLY A 93 -17.76 -14.11 10.57
N ASP A 94 -17.62 -14.18 9.25
CA ASP A 94 -17.11 -15.36 8.54
C ASP A 94 -15.66 -15.67 8.90
N LEU A 95 -14.83 -14.64 9.05
CA LEU A 95 -13.44 -14.77 9.48
C LEU A 95 -13.36 -15.32 10.90
N LYS A 96 -14.17 -14.78 11.82
CA LYS A 96 -14.27 -15.30 13.20
C LYS A 96 -14.74 -16.75 13.22
N ALA A 97 -15.72 -17.12 12.39
CA ALA A 97 -16.19 -18.49 12.25
C ALA A 97 -15.11 -19.46 11.73
N LYS A 98 -14.16 -18.96 10.91
CA LYS A 98 -12.97 -19.71 10.44
C LYS A 98 -11.82 -19.77 11.45
N GLY A 99 -12.03 -19.28 12.67
CA GLY A 99 -11.03 -19.28 13.74
C GLY A 99 -10.06 -18.09 13.69
N VAL A 100 -10.38 -17.01 12.98
CA VAL A 100 -9.65 -15.75 13.07
C VAL A 100 -10.02 -15.06 14.38
N GLY A 101 -9.05 -14.97 15.29
CA GLY A 101 -9.23 -14.36 16.60
C GLY A 101 -9.05 -12.83 16.61
N GLU A 102 -8.42 -12.27 15.57
CA GLU A 102 -8.09 -10.84 15.51
C GLU A 102 -8.12 -10.31 14.07
N ILE A 103 -8.75 -9.16 13.86
CA ILE A 103 -8.80 -8.48 12.55
C ILE A 103 -8.41 -7.03 12.80
N ALA A 104 -7.29 -6.60 12.23
CA ALA A 104 -6.77 -5.27 12.48
C ALA A 104 -6.45 -4.51 11.19
N CYS A 105 -6.76 -3.22 11.20
CA CYS A 105 -6.42 -2.26 10.15
C CYS A 105 -5.31 -1.35 10.63
N VAL A 106 -4.19 -1.27 9.90
CA VAL A 106 -3.08 -0.35 10.21
C VAL A 106 -3.01 0.81 9.22
N SER A 107 -2.72 2.01 9.72
CA SER A 107 -2.44 3.21 8.91
C SER A 107 -1.37 4.08 9.58
N VAL A 108 -0.82 5.01 8.82
CA VAL A 108 0.14 6.03 9.30
C VAL A 108 -0.50 7.23 10.00
N ASN A 109 -1.83 7.25 10.05
CA ASN A 109 -2.58 8.28 10.77
C ASN A 109 -2.46 8.07 12.28
N ASP A 110 -2.62 9.15 13.04
CA ASP A 110 -2.68 9.09 14.50
C ASP A 110 -3.93 8.32 14.98
N VAL A 111 -3.87 7.93 16.25
CA VAL A 111 -4.88 7.09 16.91
C VAL A 111 -6.25 7.77 17.00
N PHE A 112 -6.33 9.09 17.10
CA PHE A 112 -7.60 9.80 17.18
C PHE A 112 -8.29 9.79 15.82
N VAL A 113 -7.54 10.04 14.74
CA VAL A 113 -8.02 9.93 13.36
C VAL A 113 -8.48 8.51 13.06
N MET A 114 -7.69 7.50 13.42
CA MET A 114 -8.07 6.09 13.22
C MET A 114 -9.32 5.69 14.00
N SER A 115 -9.47 6.19 15.23
CA SER A 115 -10.65 5.94 16.06
C SER A 115 -11.90 6.58 15.47
N ALA A 116 -11.83 7.85 15.06
CA ALA A 116 -12.94 8.56 14.43
C ALA A 116 -13.34 7.90 13.10
N TRP A 117 -12.36 7.56 12.26
CA TRP A 117 -12.61 6.92 10.97
C TRP A 117 -13.30 5.57 11.11
N GLY A 118 -12.84 4.74 12.04
CA GLY A 118 -13.48 3.44 12.27
C GLY A 118 -14.88 3.57 12.86
N LYS A 119 -15.15 4.60 13.67
CA LYS A 119 -16.50 4.90 14.17
C LYS A 119 -17.45 5.29 13.04
N GLU A 120 -17.01 6.17 12.12
CA GLU A 120 -17.80 6.58 10.96
C GLU A 120 -18.16 5.40 10.04
N ASN A 121 -17.26 4.42 9.93
CA ASN A 121 -17.45 3.25 9.08
C ASN A 121 -18.09 2.05 9.82
N GLY A 122 -18.44 2.19 11.11
CA GLY A 122 -19.08 1.11 11.88
C GLY A 122 -18.18 -0.10 12.14
N ALA A 123 -16.89 0.14 12.32
CA ALA A 123 -15.87 -0.90 12.55
C ALA A 123 -15.78 -1.38 14.01
N ASP A 124 -16.49 -0.72 14.94
CA ASP A 124 -16.48 -1.02 16.38
C ASP A 124 -16.79 -2.50 16.67
N GLY A 125 -15.93 -3.14 17.47
CA GLY A 125 -16.06 -4.56 17.86
C GLY A 125 -15.82 -5.59 16.73
N LYS A 126 -15.57 -5.13 15.50
CA LYS A 126 -15.37 -5.99 14.32
C LYS A 126 -13.94 -5.96 13.82
N VAL A 127 -13.35 -4.76 13.72
CA VAL A 127 -11.99 -4.53 13.23
C VAL A 127 -11.26 -3.58 14.18
N GLY A 128 -10.11 -4.00 14.71
CA GLY A 128 -9.21 -3.16 15.51
C GLY A 128 -8.58 -2.06 14.64
N LYS A 129 -8.47 -0.84 15.17
CA LYS A 129 -7.89 0.29 14.44
C LYS A 129 -6.53 0.63 15.02
N LEU A 130 -5.48 0.33 14.25
CA LEU A 130 -4.10 0.50 14.67
C LEU A 130 -3.48 1.72 14.00
N SER A 131 -2.95 2.61 14.83
CA SER A 131 -2.15 3.76 14.41
C SER A 131 -0.68 3.38 14.50
N ALA A 132 0.00 3.35 13.35
CA ALA A 132 1.43 3.16 13.25
C ALA A 132 2.07 4.48 12.79
N LEU A 133 2.49 5.32 13.75
CA LEU A 133 3.14 6.61 13.46
C LEU A 133 4.42 6.47 12.62
N SER A 134 4.96 5.25 12.50
CA SER A 134 6.07 4.93 11.60
C SER A 134 5.66 3.93 10.51
N LEU A 135 6.04 4.22 9.27
CA LEU A 135 5.91 3.35 8.08
C LEU A 135 6.72 2.04 8.17
N THR A 136 7.45 1.80 9.27
CA THR A 136 8.24 0.58 9.50
C THR A 136 7.42 -0.69 9.26
N CYS A 137 6.14 -0.70 9.63
CA CYS A 137 5.25 -1.84 9.39
C CYS A 137 4.84 -2.02 7.92
N CYS A 138 4.85 -0.95 7.10
CA CYS A 138 4.23 -0.92 5.78
C CYS A 138 5.24 -1.03 4.61
N GLY A 139 6.55 -0.83 4.84
CA GLY A 139 7.49 -0.86 3.71
C GLY A 139 8.98 -0.90 4.03
N SER A 140 9.40 -1.02 5.29
CA SER A 140 10.83 -1.04 5.62
C SER A 140 11.08 -1.92 6.83
N LEU A 141 11.13 -3.23 6.60
CA LEU A 141 11.78 -4.12 7.54
C LEU A 141 13.30 -3.90 7.42
N PRO A 142 14.00 -3.44 8.46
CA PRO A 142 15.45 -3.37 8.42
C PRO A 142 16.01 -4.79 8.38
N GLY A 143 16.74 -5.12 7.30
CA GLY A 143 17.48 -6.38 7.18
C GLY A 143 17.01 -7.37 6.10
N GLN A 144 16.47 -6.90 4.98
CA GLN A 144 16.36 -7.69 3.74
C GLN A 144 17.05 -7.01 2.56
#